data_AF-A0A1I8H1B1-F1
#
_entry.id   AF-A0A1I8H1B1-F1
#
_cell.length_a   1.000
_cell.length_b   1.000
_cell.length_c   1.000
_cell.angle_alpha   90.00
_cell.angle_beta   90.00
_cell.angle_gamma   90.00
#
_symmetry.space_group_name_H-M   'P 1'
#
loop_
_entity.id
_entity.type
_entity.pdbx_description
1 polymer ?
#
loop_
_entity_poly.entity_id
_entity_poly.type
_entity_poly.pdbx_seq_one_letter_code
_entity_poly.pdbx_strand_id
1 'polypeptide(L)'
;MAQSYATVLNLISAGCVGLIATAVAALLSSQCSLYGLGFLGIICSAATSIALTCQYLRQMRPCNTLSWNGFIQMAKTRLLTATLGRYSVWNLKRAYRSGSRMLEMQHITLMKHVARSRNTVFGRDHGFAEIRGIDDFRARVPVRDYAELDKYNQLAYRGEPNVFFPGRVEFLFKTSGTTGKNKTFPGARRFLKDFATAFLATKFCFEEFTRKSGRRCSMARQLMTSVHSADKRNEFGVPTGPLSKFVVSRGDILTTPVEPFQRVHDAKAAFYIHAVFALWHDRIGDVSAFYPTTLSTFIRCVIDNWDSVLSDIERGRLSADKVGIEPELLAALNSHLSPKPARAAQLRALFGDGQDLSGFFEKAWPDIPCVMLARSGSFQSSYRYLRKYLGNLPTFGSMLSGSEGFVGININVKE
;
A
#
# COMPACT_ATOMS: atom_id res chain seq x y z
N MET A 1 28.82 -8.97 -12.49
CA MET A 1 27.86 -9.31 -11.41
C MET A 1 27.31 -7.99 -10.89
N ALA A 2 25.99 -7.73 -10.98
CA ALA A 2 25.44 -6.49 -10.44
C ALA A 2 25.73 -6.40 -8.93
N GLN A 3 26.31 -5.28 -8.46
CA GLN A 3 26.59 -5.10 -7.05
C GLN A 3 25.29 -5.16 -6.25
N SER A 4 25.30 -5.85 -5.10
CA SER A 4 24.12 -5.90 -4.25
C SER A 4 23.75 -4.50 -3.77
N TYR A 5 22.46 -4.23 -3.56
CA TYR A 5 22.04 -2.95 -2.99
C TYR A 5 22.69 -2.69 -1.63
N ALA A 6 22.90 -3.72 -0.82
CA ALA A 6 23.64 -3.60 0.43
C ALA A 6 25.08 -3.11 0.21
N THR A 7 25.77 -3.65 -0.79
CA THR A 7 27.13 -3.22 -1.18
C THR A 7 27.14 -1.76 -1.61
N VAL A 8 26.20 -1.33 -2.44
CA VAL A 8 26.10 0.06 -2.89
C VAL A 8 25.86 1.00 -1.71
N LEU A 9 24.95 0.65 -0.81
CA LEU A 9 24.70 1.44 0.41
C LEU A 9 25.95 1.50 1.31
N ASN A 10 26.75 0.42 1.41
CA ASN A 10 28.00 0.42 2.16
C ASN A 10 29.03 1.39 1.59
N LEU A 11 29.21 1.35 0.27
CA LEU A 11 30.15 2.21 -0.44
C LEU A 11 29.78 3.68 -0.28
N ILE A 12 28.49 4.01 -0.40
CA ILE A 12 27.98 5.37 -0.18
C ILE A 12 28.22 5.80 1.27
N SER A 13 27.89 4.95 2.26
CA SER A 13 28.15 5.25 3.67
C SER A 13 29.64 5.49 3.95
N ALA A 14 30.53 4.64 3.43
CA ALA A 14 31.97 4.77 3.60
C ALA A 14 32.52 6.05 2.96
N GLY A 15 32.06 6.38 1.74
CA GLY A 15 32.40 7.64 1.07
C GLY A 15 31.96 8.87 1.87
N CYS A 16 30.76 8.84 2.47
CA CYS A 16 30.29 9.92 3.33
C CYS A 16 31.16 10.08 4.59
N VAL A 17 31.59 8.97 5.22
CA VAL A 17 32.51 9.01 6.36
C VAL A 17 33.86 9.60 5.96
N GLY A 18 34.39 9.24 4.78
CA GLY A 18 35.59 9.83 4.22
C GLY A 18 35.46 11.34 4.02
N LEU A 19 34.36 11.80 3.41
CA LEU A 19 34.07 13.22 3.22
C LEU A 19 34.02 14.00 4.54
N ILE A 20 33.38 13.44 5.57
CA ILE A 20 33.33 14.04 6.91
C ILE A 20 34.75 14.13 7.50
N ALA A 21 35.54 13.07 7.41
CA ALA A 21 36.90 13.05 7.93
C ALA A 21 37.78 14.11 7.24
N THR A 22 37.69 14.25 5.91
CA THR A 22 38.42 15.28 5.15
C THR A 22 37.95 16.69 5.53
N ALA A 23 36.65 16.92 5.69
CA ALA A 23 36.11 18.21 6.10
C ALA A 23 36.57 18.59 7.53
N VAL A 24 36.59 17.64 8.47
CA VAL A 24 37.10 17.85 9.83
C VAL A 24 38.61 18.12 9.82
N ALA A 25 39.38 17.38 9.02
CA ALA A 25 40.81 17.63 8.89
C ALA A 25 41.09 19.05 8.36
N ALA A 26 40.33 19.51 7.36
CA ALA A 26 40.44 20.87 6.82
C ALA A 26 40.11 21.95 7.87
N LEU A 27 39.11 21.72 8.73
CA LEU A 27 38.78 22.61 9.85
C LEU A 27 39.92 22.73 10.86
N LEU A 28 40.61 21.62 11.15
CA LEU A 28 41.71 21.58 12.12
C LEU A 28 43.01 22.18 11.55
N SER A 29 43.20 22.13 10.23
CA SER A 29 44.44 22.56 9.58
C SER A 29 44.44 24.02 9.11
N SER A 30 43.32 24.74 9.14
CA SER A 30 43.21 26.08 8.54
C SER A 30 42.47 27.11 9.39
N GLN A 31 42.89 28.37 9.32
CA GLN A 31 42.08 29.52 9.78
C GLN A 31 40.94 29.75 8.79
N CYS A 32 39.92 28.89 8.84
CA CYS A 32 38.77 28.99 7.95
C CYS A 32 37.99 30.28 8.20
N SER A 33 37.66 31.01 7.13
CA SER A 33 36.72 32.12 7.19
C SER A 33 35.33 31.62 7.64
N LEU A 34 34.49 32.53 8.16
CA LEU A 34 33.13 32.19 8.59
C LEU A 34 32.31 31.50 7.46
N TYR A 35 32.54 31.90 6.21
CA TYR A 35 31.94 31.28 5.03
C TYR A 35 32.47 29.86 4.77
N GLY A 36 33.79 29.63 4.96
CA GLY A 36 34.39 28.30 4.86
C GLY A 36 33.87 27.35 5.93
N LEU A 37 33.71 27.83 7.16
CA LEU A 37 33.08 27.08 8.25
C LEU A 37 31.63 26.70 7.92
N GLY A 38 30.85 27.65 7.39
CA GLY A 38 29.47 27.41 6.96
C GLY A 38 29.38 26.35 5.86
N PHE A 39 30.23 26.43 4.85
CA PHE A 39 30.27 25.48 3.74
C PHE A 39 30.64 24.06 4.19
N LEU A 40 31.69 23.92 5.02
CA LEU A 40 32.08 22.61 5.59
C LEU A 40 30.99 22.04 6.52
N GLY A 41 30.31 22.89 7.28
CA GLY A 41 29.15 22.49 8.08
C GLY A 41 28.00 21.90 7.26
N ILE A 42 27.70 22.50 6.10
CA ILE A 42 26.69 21.98 5.17
C ILE A 42 27.12 20.62 4.60
N ILE A 43 28.38 20.48 4.18
CA ILE A 43 28.92 19.20 3.67
C ILE A 43 28.82 18.10 4.72
N CYS A 44 29.30 18.36 5.94
CA CYS A 44 29.24 17.37 7.03
C CYS A 44 27.80 16.97 7.36
N SER A 45 26.88 17.92 7.38
CA SER A 45 25.45 17.66 7.65
C SER A 45 24.81 16.81 6.55
N ALA A 46 25.08 17.13 5.28
CA ALA A 46 24.60 16.37 4.13
C ALA A 46 25.19 14.94 4.13
N ALA A 47 26.50 14.80 4.30
CA ALA A 47 27.19 13.51 4.33
C ALA A 47 26.69 12.64 5.50
N THR A 48 26.48 13.22 6.68
CA THR A 48 25.94 12.50 7.84
C THR A 48 24.51 12.03 7.57
N SER A 49 23.65 12.89 7.01
CA SER A 49 22.28 12.53 6.65
C SER A 49 22.22 11.38 5.64
N ILE A 50 23.08 11.42 4.61
CA ILE A 50 23.19 10.34 3.62
C ILE A 50 23.68 9.04 4.28
N ALA A 51 24.75 9.11 5.10
CA ALA A 51 25.30 7.94 5.78
C ALA A 51 24.26 7.25 6.67
N LEU A 52 23.52 8.03 7.48
CA LEU A 52 22.44 7.54 8.34
C LEU A 52 21.28 6.94 7.53
N THR A 53 20.91 7.59 6.42
CA THR A 53 19.88 7.09 5.50
C THR A 53 20.28 5.75 4.92
N CYS A 54 21.52 5.60 4.44
CA CYS A 54 22.05 4.34 3.92
C CYS A 54 22.10 3.26 4.99
N GLN A 55 22.50 3.60 6.22
CA GLN A 55 22.51 2.65 7.34
C GLN A 55 21.09 2.18 7.71
N TYR A 56 20.11 3.08 7.75
CA TYR A 56 18.71 2.73 7.95
C TYR A 56 18.20 1.77 6.86
N LEU A 57 18.43 2.09 5.59
CA LEU A 57 17.99 1.25 4.47
C LEU A 57 18.66 -0.13 4.48
N ARG A 58 19.92 -0.23 4.93
CA ARG A 58 20.60 -1.52 5.12
C ARG A 58 19.94 -2.40 6.18
N GLN A 59 19.47 -1.81 7.28
CA GLN A 59 18.76 -2.54 8.34
C GLN A 59 17.44 -3.13 7.83
N MET A 60 16.85 -2.54 6.79
CA MET A 60 15.63 -3.03 6.14
C MET A 60 15.90 -4.18 5.15
N ARG A 61 17.06 -4.87 5.21
CA ARG A 61 17.42 -6.05 4.40
C ARG A 61 17.09 -5.86 2.90
N PRO A 62 17.86 -5.03 2.19
CA PRO A 62 17.63 -4.76 0.78
C PRO A 62 17.70 -6.05 -0.06
N CYS A 63 16.82 -6.20 -1.05
CA CYS A 63 16.73 -7.41 -1.86
C CYS A 63 17.04 -7.13 -3.34
N ASN A 64 17.95 -7.89 -3.92
CA ASN A 64 18.39 -7.73 -5.31
C ASN A 64 17.34 -8.19 -6.34
N THR A 65 16.18 -8.71 -5.90
CA THR A 65 15.07 -9.10 -6.79
C THR A 65 14.24 -7.90 -7.27
N LEU A 66 14.45 -6.71 -6.70
CA LEU A 66 13.88 -5.47 -7.19
C LEU A 66 14.73 -4.91 -8.33
N SER A 67 14.11 -4.25 -9.29
CA SER A 67 14.85 -3.31 -10.16
C SER A 67 15.33 -2.10 -9.35
N TRP A 68 16.22 -1.29 -9.93
CA TRP A 68 16.63 -0.02 -9.33
C TRP A 68 15.44 0.90 -9.06
N ASN A 69 14.46 0.95 -9.98
CA ASN A 69 13.23 1.72 -9.80
C ASN A 69 12.43 1.20 -8.61
N GLY A 70 12.28 -0.12 -8.50
CA GLY A 70 11.62 -0.77 -7.35
C GLY A 70 12.32 -0.51 -6.03
N PHE A 71 13.65 -0.60 -6.02
CA PHE A 71 14.49 -0.31 -4.85
C PHE A 71 14.33 1.15 -4.39
N ILE A 72 14.42 2.12 -5.30
CA ILE A 72 14.26 3.54 -5.00
C ILE A 72 12.85 3.83 -4.47
N GLN A 73 11.81 3.24 -5.08
CA GLN A 73 10.43 3.40 -4.62
C GLN A 73 10.21 2.83 -3.22
N MET A 74 10.76 1.63 -2.94
CA MET A 74 10.68 1.04 -1.61
C MET A 74 11.47 1.85 -0.59
N ALA A 75 12.70 2.28 -0.91
CA ALA A 75 13.51 3.14 -0.06
C ALA A 75 12.77 4.44 0.30
N LYS A 76 12.20 5.12 -0.70
CA LYS A 76 11.34 6.30 -0.48
C LYS A 76 10.17 5.98 0.45
N THR A 77 9.47 4.88 0.22
CA THR A 77 8.33 4.46 1.06
C THR A 77 8.75 4.20 2.50
N ARG A 78 9.88 3.51 2.73
CA ARG A 78 10.44 3.25 4.07
C ARG A 78 10.86 4.53 4.78
N LEU A 79 11.46 5.48 4.05
CA LEU A 79 11.85 6.78 4.63
C LEU A 79 10.64 7.64 4.99
N LEU A 80 9.63 7.69 4.11
CA LEU A 80 8.37 8.40 4.41
C LEU A 80 7.60 7.75 5.56
N THR A 81 7.69 6.43 5.70
CA THR A 81 7.08 5.69 6.82
C THR A 81 7.79 6.01 8.14
N ALA A 82 9.12 5.97 8.18
CA ALA A 82 9.91 6.29 9.37
C ALA A 82 9.81 7.77 9.81
N THR A 83 9.45 8.67 8.90
CA THR A 83 9.30 10.11 9.16
C THR A 83 7.83 10.50 9.29
N LEU A 84 7.13 10.69 8.17
CA LEU A 84 5.73 11.16 8.13
C LEU A 84 4.76 10.15 8.76
N GLY A 85 4.96 8.85 8.53
CA GLY A 85 4.14 7.80 9.15
C GLY A 85 4.27 7.82 10.68
N ARG A 86 5.52 7.82 11.17
CA ARG A 86 5.84 7.95 12.61
C ARG A 86 5.25 9.21 13.22
N TYR A 87 5.44 10.37 12.59
CA TYR A 87 4.89 11.64 13.07
C TYR A 87 3.36 11.60 13.13
N SER A 88 2.71 11.08 12.10
CA SER A 88 1.25 10.96 12.04
C SER A 88 0.71 10.11 13.18
N VAL A 89 1.34 8.96 13.44
CA VAL A 89 0.95 8.07 14.56
C VAL A 89 1.26 8.71 15.92
N TRP A 90 2.39 9.41 16.06
CA TRP A 90 2.70 10.16 17.29
C TRP A 90 1.65 11.24 17.58
N ASN A 91 1.30 12.05 16.56
CA ASN A 91 0.30 13.11 16.70
C ASN A 91 -1.09 12.54 17.02
N LEU A 92 -1.48 11.43 16.37
CA LEU A 92 -2.72 10.71 16.67
C LEU A 92 -2.74 10.17 18.11
N LYS A 93 -1.66 9.53 18.58
CA LYS A 93 -1.55 9.05 19.96
C LYS A 93 -1.62 10.19 20.97
N ARG A 94 -0.99 11.33 20.66
CA ARG A 94 -1.03 12.54 21.51
C ARG A 94 -2.43 13.14 21.58
N ALA A 95 -3.14 13.19 20.45
CA ALA A 95 -4.53 13.63 20.41
C ALA A 95 -5.45 12.66 21.16
N TYR A 96 -5.29 11.36 20.98
CA TYR A 96 -6.13 10.35 21.64
C TYR A 96 -5.99 10.36 23.17
N ARG A 97 -4.79 10.66 23.69
CA ARG A 97 -4.55 10.81 25.13
C ARG A 97 -5.19 12.07 25.75
N SER A 98 -5.62 13.03 24.93
CA SER A 98 -6.19 14.30 25.36
C SER A 98 -7.51 14.54 24.65
N GLY A 99 -8.63 14.26 25.34
CA GLY A 99 -9.96 14.45 24.78
C GLY A 99 -10.17 15.86 24.21
N SER A 100 -9.67 16.90 24.89
CA SER A 100 -9.71 18.28 24.41
C SER A 100 -8.96 18.49 23.09
N ARG A 101 -7.74 17.94 22.94
CA ARG A 101 -6.99 18.03 21.69
C ARG A 101 -7.67 17.28 20.53
N MET A 102 -8.31 16.14 20.82
CA MET A 102 -9.08 15.42 19.81
C MET A 102 -10.27 16.25 19.33
N LEU A 103 -11.02 16.86 20.26
CA LEU A 103 -12.14 17.75 19.94
C LEU A 103 -11.68 18.97 19.13
N GLU A 104 -10.56 19.58 19.51
CA GLU A 104 -9.95 20.69 18.76
C GLU A 104 -9.58 20.28 17.33
N MET A 105 -8.94 19.12 17.15
CA MET A 105 -8.60 18.60 15.81
C MET A 105 -9.83 18.32 14.95
N GLN A 106 -10.89 17.77 15.54
CA GLN A 106 -12.17 17.55 14.85
C GLN A 106 -12.82 18.88 14.47
N HIS A 107 -12.82 19.86 15.37
CA HIS A 107 -13.34 21.21 15.10
C HIS A 107 -12.59 21.90 13.96
N ILE A 108 -11.26 21.92 13.99
CA ILE A 108 -10.41 22.48 12.91
C ILE A 108 -10.69 21.76 11.59
N THR A 109 -10.82 20.43 11.61
CA THR A 109 -11.12 19.63 10.42
C THR A 109 -12.49 19.99 9.85
N LEU A 110 -13.53 20.04 10.69
CA LEU A 110 -14.88 20.46 10.31
C LEU A 110 -14.89 21.85 9.67
N MET A 111 -14.32 22.84 10.35
CA MET A 111 -14.32 24.23 9.88
C MET A 111 -13.52 24.37 8.58
N LYS A 112 -12.44 23.60 8.39
CA LYS A 112 -11.71 23.53 7.11
C LYS A 112 -12.59 22.98 5.98
N HIS A 113 -13.39 21.94 6.23
CA HIS A 113 -14.30 21.39 5.23
C HIS A 113 -15.46 22.34 4.90
N VAL A 114 -16.03 23.00 5.91
CA VAL A 114 -17.07 24.03 5.75
C VAL A 114 -16.55 25.20 4.94
N ALA A 115 -15.42 25.79 5.32
CA ALA A 115 -14.84 26.94 4.63
C ALA A 115 -14.51 26.62 3.17
N ARG A 116 -13.89 25.45 2.92
CA ARG A 116 -13.54 25.02 1.57
C ARG A 116 -14.78 24.77 0.70
N SER A 117 -15.85 24.25 1.29
CA SER A 117 -17.06 23.86 0.54
C SER A 117 -18.12 24.95 0.54
N ARG A 118 -17.81 26.14 1.09
CA ARG A 118 -18.75 27.26 1.25
C ARG A 118 -19.53 27.62 -0.01
N ASN A 119 -18.85 27.65 -1.16
CA ASN A 119 -19.43 28.04 -2.44
C ASN A 119 -19.84 26.85 -3.32
N THR A 120 -19.95 25.66 -2.74
CA THR A 120 -20.46 24.49 -3.45
C THR A 120 -21.99 24.49 -3.48
N VAL A 121 -22.61 23.68 -4.33
CA VAL A 121 -24.07 23.50 -4.36
C VAL A 121 -24.55 23.03 -2.98
N PHE A 122 -23.89 22.02 -2.41
CA PHE A 122 -24.18 21.54 -1.06
C PHE A 122 -23.97 22.64 -0.02
N GLY A 123 -22.86 23.37 -0.08
CA GLY A 123 -22.54 24.43 0.88
C GLY A 123 -23.53 25.60 0.86
N ARG A 124 -24.01 26.01 -0.33
CA ARG A 124 -25.04 27.06 -0.45
C ARG A 124 -26.39 26.59 0.10
N ASP A 125 -26.83 25.39 -0.29
CA ASP A 125 -28.11 24.83 0.16
C ASP A 125 -28.19 24.67 1.69
N HIS A 126 -27.05 24.53 2.38
CA HIS A 126 -26.98 24.39 3.84
C HIS A 126 -26.36 25.62 4.52
N GLY A 127 -26.25 26.76 3.84
CA GLY A 127 -25.81 28.02 4.45
C GLY A 127 -24.40 27.99 5.07
N PHE A 128 -23.42 27.30 4.45
CA PHE A 128 -22.05 27.17 4.98
C PHE A 128 -21.34 28.50 5.22
N ALA A 129 -21.80 29.59 4.58
CA ALA A 129 -21.29 30.94 4.81
C ALA A 129 -21.53 31.46 6.23
N GLU A 130 -22.58 30.98 6.88
CA GLU A 130 -23.06 31.43 8.19
C GLU A 130 -22.58 30.53 9.33
N ILE A 131 -22.00 29.37 9.02
CA ILE A 131 -21.49 28.43 10.02
C ILE A 131 -20.24 29.02 10.70
N ARG A 132 -20.31 29.20 12.02
CA ARG A 132 -19.21 29.64 12.88
C ARG A 132 -18.72 28.54 13.82
N GLY A 133 -19.53 27.51 14.04
CA GLY A 133 -19.14 26.38 14.88
C GLY A 133 -19.92 25.10 14.61
N ILE A 134 -19.70 24.11 15.49
CA ILE A 134 -20.32 22.79 15.40
C ILE A 134 -21.84 22.84 15.54
N ASP A 135 -22.37 23.75 16.36
CA ASP A 135 -23.81 23.85 16.59
C ASP A 135 -24.54 24.43 15.38
N ASP A 136 -23.99 25.47 14.74
CA ASP A 136 -24.51 25.97 13.45
C ASP A 136 -24.49 24.89 12.38
N PHE A 137 -23.42 24.08 12.33
CA PHE A 137 -23.30 22.99 11.38
C PHE A 137 -24.38 21.94 11.62
N ARG A 138 -24.59 21.52 12.87
CA ARG A 138 -25.63 20.53 13.24
C ARG A 138 -27.04 21.03 12.94
N ALA A 139 -27.31 22.32 13.19
CA ALA A 139 -28.61 22.92 12.90
C ALA A 139 -28.92 22.98 11.40
N ARG A 140 -27.89 23.10 10.55
CA ARG A 140 -28.04 23.29 9.10
C ARG A 140 -27.86 22.02 8.29
N VAL A 141 -27.09 21.05 8.77
CA VAL A 141 -26.73 19.83 8.03
C VAL A 141 -27.31 18.60 8.72
N PRO A 142 -28.50 18.12 8.30
CA PRO A 142 -29.11 16.95 8.90
C PRO A 142 -28.32 15.68 8.56
N VAL A 143 -28.42 14.68 9.45
CA VAL A 143 -27.95 13.32 9.17
C VAL A 143 -28.81 12.73 8.05
N ARG A 144 -28.18 12.14 7.04
CA ARG A 144 -28.83 11.60 5.85
C ARG A 144 -28.27 10.25 5.45
N ASP A 145 -29.10 9.46 4.79
CA ASP A 145 -28.68 8.30 4.04
C ASP A 145 -28.19 8.67 2.62
N TYR A 146 -27.86 7.65 1.82
CA TYR A 146 -27.37 7.85 0.46
C TYR A 146 -28.47 8.34 -0.51
N ALA A 147 -29.71 7.87 -0.33
CA ALA A 147 -30.84 8.20 -1.20
C ALA A 147 -31.30 9.65 -0.98
N GLU A 148 -31.25 10.14 0.26
CA GLU A 148 -31.54 11.53 0.59
C GLU A 148 -30.51 12.53 0.03
N LEU A 149 -29.34 12.04 -0.41
CA LEU A 149 -28.31 12.84 -1.09
C LEU A 149 -28.41 12.77 -2.62
N ASP A 150 -29.45 12.14 -3.19
CA ASP A 150 -29.54 11.86 -4.63
C ASP A 150 -29.38 13.11 -5.50
N LYS A 151 -29.99 14.25 -5.12
CA LYS A 151 -29.78 15.56 -5.81
C LYS A 151 -28.30 15.83 -6.08
N TYR A 152 -27.46 15.72 -5.05
CA TYR A 152 -26.04 16.01 -5.15
C TYR A 152 -25.26 14.85 -5.80
N ASN A 153 -25.65 13.61 -5.51
CA ASN A 153 -25.03 12.43 -6.10
C ASN A 153 -25.19 12.42 -7.62
N GLN A 154 -26.36 12.78 -8.16
CA GLN A 154 -26.60 12.87 -9.60
C GLN A 154 -25.79 13.98 -10.26
N LEU A 155 -25.72 15.17 -9.65
CA LEU A 155 -24.87 16.26 -10.15
C LEU A 155 -23.40 15.85 -10.19
N ALA A 156 -22.92 15.25 -9.09
CA ALA A 156 -21.54 14.77 -8.98
C ALA A 156 -21.24 13.63 -9.98
N TYR A 157 -22.20 12.72 -10.18
CA TYR A 157 -22.12 11.65 -11.17
C TYR A 157 -22.02 12.19 -12.60
N ARG A 158 -22.78 13.24 -12.94
CA ARG A 158 -22.70 13.96 -14.22
C ARG A 158 -21.39 14.73 -14.41
N GLY A 159 -20.54 14.80 -13.39
CA GLY A 159 -19.29 15.53 -13.43
C GLY A 159 -19.46 17.04 -13.27
N GLU A 160 -20.60 17.51 -12.76
CA GLU A 160 -20.84 18.92 -12.47
C GLU A 160 -19.81 19.45 -11.45
N PRO A 161 -19.29 20.67 -11.65
CA PRO A 161 -18.29 21.23 -10.75
C PRO A 161 -18.93 21.75 -9.46
N ASN A 162 -18.14 21.80 -8.39
CA ASN A 162 -18.48 22.47 -7.14
C ASN A 162 -19.76 21.93 -6.48
N VAL A 163 -20.01 20.61 -6.54
CA VAL A 163 -21.22 20.00 -5.95
C VAL A 163 -21.04 19.78 -4.44
N PHE A 164 -20.14 18.87 -4.05
CA PHE A 164 -19.78 18.59 -2.65
C PHE A 164 -18.50 19.30 -2.22
N PHE A 165 -17.56 19.47 -3.14
CA PHE A 165 -16.26 20.10 -2.93
C PHE A 165 -15.88 20.92 -4.16
N PRO A 166 -14.98 21.91 -4.03
CA PRO A 166 -14.52 22.72 -5.16
C PRO A 166 -13.86 21.87 -6.24
N GLY A 167 -14.15 22.19 -7.50
CA GLY A 167 -13.69 21.45 -8.69
C GLY A 167 -14.66 20.36 -9.13
N ARG A 168 -14.26 19.57 -10.12
CA ARG A 168 -15.03 18.44 -10.65
C ARG A 168 -14.69 17.15 -9.92
N VAL A 169 -15.61 16.19 -9.97
CA VAL A 169 -15.34 14.82 -9.57
C VAL A 169 -14.30 14.21 -10.53
N GLU A 170 -13.25 13.64 -9.97
CA GLU A 170 -12.18 13.01 -10.77
C GLU A 170 -12.31 11.48 -10.82
N PHE A 171 -12.95 10.89 -9.80
CA PHE A 171 -13.18 9.46 -9.69
C PHE A 171 -14.54 9.18 -9.08
N LEU A 172 -15.19 8.12 -9.53
CA LEU A 172 -16.44 7.61 -8.98
C LEU A 172 -16.18 6.25 -8.33
N PHE A 173 -16.05 6.25 -7.00
CA PHE A 173 -15.78 5.03 -6.23
C PHE A 173 -17.06 4.21 -6.09
N LYS A 174 -17.08 3.05 -6.73
CA LYS A 174 -18.21 2.14 -6.72
C LYS A 174 -18.07 1.15 -5.57
N THR A 175 -19.11 1.05 -4.74
CA THR A 175 -19.20 0.01 -3.71
C THR A 175 -19.42 -1.36 -4.34
N SER A 176 -18.95 -2.41 -3.69
CA SER A 176 -19.13 -3.81 -4.08
C SER A 176 -20.55 -4.34 -3.79
N GLY A 177 -21.58 -3.49 -3.87
CA GLY A 177 -22.88 -3.67 -3.24
C GLY A 177 -23.53 -5.04 -3.48
N THR A 178 -23.92 -5.71 -2.38
CA THR A 178 -24.67 -6.98 -2.38
C THR A 178 -26.20 -6.79 -2.35
N THR A 179 -26.71 -5.57 -2.41
CA THR A 179 -28.15 -5.26 -2.45
C THR A 179 -28.41 -3.94 -3.20
N GLY A 180 -29.01 -4.00 -4.41
CA GLY A 180 -29.54 -2.84 -5.15
C GLY A 180 -28.62 -2.13 -6.16
N LYS A 181 -29.09 -0.99 -6.69
CA LYS A 181 -28.32 -0.08 -7.57
C LYS A 181 -27.04 0.33 -6.83
N ASN A 182 -25.89 -0.12 -7.33
CA ASN A 182 -24.58 0.10 -6.70
C ASN A 182 -24.32 1.58 -6.37
N LYS A 183 -24.08 1.89 -5.08
CA LYS A 183 -23.76 3.24 -4.62
C LYS A 183 -22.41 3.69 -5.17
N THR A 184 -22.36 4.94 -5.60
CA THR A 184 -21.18 5.58 -6.19
C THR A 184 -20.82 6.84 -5.40
N PHE A 185 -19.55 6.95 -5.00
CA PHE A 185 -19.05 8.05 -4.18
C PHE A 185 -18.10 8.93 -4.98
N PRO A 186 -18.32 10.26 -5.02
CA PRO A 186 -17.45 11.17 -5.75
C PRO A 186 -16.12 11.38 -5.01
N GLY A 187 -15.02 11.21 -5.74
CA GLY A 187 -13.65 11.38 -5.27
C GLY A 187 -12.88 12.45 -6.04
N ALA A 188 -11.93 13.09 -5.36
CA ALA A 188 -10.96 14.02 -5.92
C ALA A 188 -9.53 13.56 -5.62
N ARG A 189 -8.52 13.97 -6.39
CA ARG A 189 -7.10 13.60 -6.14
C ARG A 189 -6.61 13.94 -4.74
N ARG A 190 -7.17 14.97 -4.10
CA ARG A 190 -6.83 15.29 -2.71
C ARG A 190 -7.15 14.14 -1.75
N PHE A 191 -8.24 13.42 -1.99
CA PHE A 191 -8.57 12.21 -1.21
C PHE A 191 -7.45 11.16 -1.29
N LEU A 192 -6.83 10.98 -2.47
CA LEU A 192 -5.71 10.05 -2.64
C LEU A 192 -4.47 10.49 -1.83
N LYS A 193 -4.25 11.80 -1.63
CA LYS A 193 -3.17 12.30 -0.77
C LYS A 193 -3.47 11.99 0.71
N ASP A 194 -4.70 12.25 1.16
CA ASP A 194 -5.13 11.95 2.52
C ASP A 194 -5.05 10.43 2.79
N PHE A 195 -5.43 9.61 1.80
CA PHE A 195 -5.28 8.15 1.83
C PHE A 195 -3.80 7.73 1.91
N ALA A 196 -2.91 8.34 1.12
CA ALA A 196 -1.48 8.04 1.17
C ALA A 196 -0.86 8.33 2.55
N THR A 197 -1.25 9.44 3.20
CA THR A 197 -0.82 9.75 4.57
C THR A 197 -1.32 8.69 5.57
N ALA A 198 -2.59 8.29 5.49
CA ALA A 198 -3.14 7.24 6.33
C ALA A 198 -2.46 5.87 6.09
N PHE A 199 -2.11 5.57 4.84
CA PHE A 199 -1.38 4.37 4.47
C PHE A 199 0.05 4.35 5.03
N LEU A 200 0.77 5.48 5.00
CA LEU A 200 2.09 5.59 5.63
C LEU A 200 2.02 5.40 7.15
N ALA A 201 0.99 5.96 7.81
CA ALA A 201 0.75 5.73 9.24
C ALA A 201 0.45 4.24 9.53
N THR A 202 -0.34 3.59 8.66
CA THR A 202 -0.65 2.15 8.74
C THR A 202 0.62 1.31 8.57
N LYS A 203 1.47 1.61 7.58
CA LYS A 203 2.74 0.91 7.36
C LYS A 203 3.70 1.10 8.54
N PHE A 204 3.72 2.27 9.17
CA PHE A 204 4.50 2.47 10.40
C PHE A 204 4.01 1.58 11.55
N CYS A 205 2.69 1.51 11.77
CA CYS A 205 2.12 0.60 12.76
C CYS A 205 2.40 -0.89 12.44
N PHE A 206 2.34 -1.26 11.17
CA PHE A 206 2.68 -2.60 10.69
C PHE A 206 4.15 -2.96 10.97
N GLU A 207 5.09 -2.05 10.70
CA GLU A 207 6.52 -2.24 10.98
C GLU A 207 6.78 -2.39 12.49
N GLU A 208 6.15 -1.54 13.31
CA GLU A 208 6.23 -1.65 14.77
C GLU A 208 5.65 -2.97 15.29
N PHE A 209 4.53 -3.43 14.73
CA PHE A 209 3.91 -4.70 15.08
C PHE A 209 4.79 -5.88 14.72
N THR A 210 5.35 -5.86 13.52
CA THR A 210 6.31 -6.86 13.05
C THR A 210 7.50 -6.95 14.00
N ARG A 211 8.09 -5.81 14.38
CA ARG A 211 9.24 -5.75 15.28
C ARG A 211 8.93 -6.33 16.66
N LYS A 212 7.75 -6.04 17.21
CA LYS A 212 7.31 -6.59 18.51
C LYS A 212 6.99 -8.07 18.46
N SER A 213 6.59 -8.59 17.30
CA SER A 213 6.37 -10.01 17.05
C SER A 213 7.68 -10.79 16.83
N GLY A 214 8.84 -10.19 17.10
CA GLY A 214 10.16 -10.82 16.93
C GLY A 214 10.62 -10.96 15.47
N ARG A 215 9.85 -10.45 14.50
CA ARG A 215 10.17 -10.51 13.06
C ARG A 215 10.73 -9.18 12.56
N ARG A 216 11.31 -9.18 11.36
CA ARG A 216 11.92 -7.98 10.74
C ARG A 216 11.40 -7.79 9.33
N CYS A 217 11.03 -6.55 8.98
CA CYS A 217 10.71 -6.22 7.60
C CYS A 217 11.93 -6.33 6.69
N SER A 218 11.68 -6.62 5.41
CA SER A 218 12.70 -6.59 4.36
C SER A 218 12.27 -5.66 3.22
N MET A 219 13.19 -5.36 2.31
CA MET A 219 12.85 -4.74 1.03
C MET A 219 12.82 -5.79 -0.09
N ALA A 220 12.16 -6.92 0.16
CA ALA A 220 11.77 -7.87 -0.89
C ALA A 220 10.40 -7.51 -1.47
N ARG A 221 10.05 -8.10 -2.62
CA ARG A 221 8.78 -7.84 -3.31
C ARG A 221 7.57 -8.20 -2.45
N GLN A 222 6.49 -7.42 -2.57
CA GLN A 222 5.26 -7.59 -1.82
C GLN A 222 4.28 -8.47 -2.61
N LEU A 223 3.68 -9.46 -1.95
CA LEU A 223 2.54 -10.17 -2.51
C LEU A 223 1.28 -9.36 -2.23
N MET A 224 0.71 -8.81 -3.30
CA MET A 224 -0.59 -8.16 -3.25
C MET A 224 -1.51 -8.83 -4.27
N THR A 225 -2.42 -9.64 -3.78
CA THR A 225 -3.43 -10.31 -4.60
C THR A 225 -4.51 -9.31 -4.99
N SER A 226 -4.77 -9.14 -6.28
CA SER A 226 -5.79 -8.22 -6.78
C SER A 226 -6.41 -8.70 -8.07
N VAL A 227 -7.68 -8.37 -8.27
CA VAL A 227 -8.35 -8.54 -9.57
C VAL A 227 -8.72 -7.14 -10.04
N HIS A 228 -8.20 -6.74 -11.20
CA HIS A 228 -8.47 -5.44 -11.77
C HIS A 228 -9.68 -5.53 -12.68
N SER A 229 -10.74 -4.79 -12.34
CA SER A 229 -11.81 -4.55 -13.30
C SER A 229 -11.25 -3.74 -14.48
N ALA A 230 -11.79 -3.96 -15.68
CA ALA A 230 -11.52 -3.11 -16.84
C ALA A 230 -11.68 -1.62 -16.50
N ASP A 231 -10.96 -0.76 -17.22
CA ASP A 231 -11.18 0.69 -17.15
C ASP A 231 -12.60 0.99 -17.59
N LYS A 232 -13.35 1.62 -16.69
CA LYS A 232 -14.73 2.03 -16.93
C LYS A 232 -14.83 3.51 -16.69
N ARG A 233 -15.61 4.16 -17.53
CA ARG A 233 -16.09 5.52 -17.34
C ARG A 233 -17.62 5.46 -17.33
N ASN A 234 -18.25 6.39 -16.63
CA ASN A 234 -19.68 6.58 -16.83
C ASN A 234 -19.94 7.28 -18.18
N GLU A 235 -21.21 7.48 -18.52
CA GLU A 235 -21.65 8.13 -19.76
C GLU A 235 -21.18 9.59 -19.89
N PHE A 236 -20.72 10.22 -18.81
CA PHE A 236 -20.14 11.58 -18.78
C PHE A 236 -18.61 11.57 -18.83
N GLY A 237 -17.98 10.41 -19.02
CA GLY A 237 -16.53 10.28 -19.12
C GLY A 237 -15.78 10.27 -17.79
N VAL A 238 -16.46 10.21 -16.64
CA VAL A 238 -15.82 10.17 -15.32
C VAL A 238 -15.34 8.75 -15.00
N PRO A 239 -14.04 8.53 -14.67
CA PRO A 239 -13.53 7.21 -14.29
C PRO A 239 -14.29 6.60 -13.12
N THR A 240 -14.70 5.34 -13.25
CA THR A 240 -15.45 4.61 -12.21
C THR A 240 -14.83 3.25 -11.90
N GLY A 241 -14.85 2.87 -10.62
CA GLY A 241 -14.32 1.60 -10.16
C GLY A 241 -14.24 1.51 -8.64
N PRO A 242 -13.85 0.35 -8.08
CA PRO A 242 -13.62 0.23 -6.65
C PRO A 242 -12.45 1.12 -6.22
N LEU A 243 -12.49 1.63 -4.98
CA LEU A 243 -11.43 2.49 -4.44
C LEU A 243 -10.03 1.84 -4.57
N SER A 244 -9.94 0.53 -4.34
CA SER A 244 -8.69 -0.24 -4.44
C SER A 244 -7.96 0.02 -5.75
N LYS A 245 -8.67 0.09 -6.89
CA LYS A 245 -8.09 0.34 -8.22
C LYS A 245 -7.30 1.65 -8.31
N PHE A 246 -7.73 2.68 -7.57
CA PHE A 246 -7.12 4.00 -7.61
C PHE A 246 -6.00 4.19 -6.58
N VAL A 247 -5.88 3.30 -5.61
CA VAL A 247 -4.89 3.39 -4.52
C VAL A 247 -3.82 2.28 -4.55
N VAL A 248 -3.98 1.25 -5.38
CA VAL A 248 -2.95 0.20 -5.56
C VAL A 248 -1.64 0.82 -6.03
N SER A 249 -0.53 0.39 -5.42
CA SER A 249 0.81 0.76 -5.85
C SER A 249 1.02 0.39 -7.31
N ARG A 250 1.42 1.36 -8.14
CA ARG A 250 1.84 1.12 -9.52
C ARG A 250 3.35 0.89 -9.66
N GLY A 251 4.02 0.63 -8.53
CA GLY A 251 5.47 0.53 -8.46
C GLY A 251 6.00 -0.88 -8.73
N ASP A 252 7.26 -0.97 -9.15
CA ASP A 252 7.96 -2.25 -9.34
C ASP A 252 8.42 -2.85 -8.00
N ILE A 253 7.47 -3.00 -7.08
CA ILE A 253 7.68 -3.55 -5.74
C ILE A 253 6.81 -4.79 -5.48
N LEU A 254 5.88 -5.12 -6.38
CA LEU A 254 5.00 -6.28 -6.26
C LEU A 254 5.65 -7.53 -6.85
N THR A 255 5.23 -8.72 -6.41
CA THR A 255 5.67 -9.99 -7.02
C THR A 255 5.21 -10.11 -8.47
N THR A 256 3.98 -9.70 -8.75
CA THR A 256 3.42 -9.69 -10.10
C THR A 256 3.76 -8.38 -10.83
N PRO A 257 4.24 -8.42 -12.09
CA PRO A 257 4.58 -7.22 -12.85
C PRO A 257 3.37 -6.32 -13.08
N VAL A 258 3.44 -5.08 -12.59
CA VAL A 258 2.29 -4.17 -12.55
C VAL A 258 1.78 -3.80 -13.95
N GLU A 259 2.67 -3.43 -14.86
CA GLU A 259 2.30 -2.87 -16.16
C GLU A 259 1.48 -3.86 -17.00
N PRO A 260 1.96 -5.07 -17.32
CA PRO A 260 1.18 -5.99 -18.13
C PRO A 260 -0.06 -6.49 -17.36
N PHE A 261 0.05 -6.67 -16.04
CA PHE A 261 -1.05 -7.16 -15.23
C PHE A 261 -2.28 -6.23 -15.20
N GLN A 262 -2.12 -4.92 -15.49
CA GLN A 262 -3.25 -4.00 -15.60
C GLN A 262 -4.25 -4.38 -16.69
N ARG A 263 -3.81 -5.12 -17.72
CA ARG A 263 -4.65 -5.62 -18.82
C ARG A 263 -5.34 -6.95 -18.50
N VAL A 264 -5.08 -7.54 -17.33
CA VAL A 264 -5.68 -8.82 -16.91
C VAL A 264 -6.97 -8.53 -16.12
N HIS A 265 -8.11 -8.92 -16.70
CA HIS A 265 -9.43 -8.66 -16.12
C HIS A 265 -10.20 -9.92 -15.70
N ASP A 266 -9.78 -11.10 -16.17
CA ASP A 266 -10.34 -12.36 -15.72
C ASP A 266 -9.79 -12.74 -14.33
N ALA A 267 -10.70 -13.12 -13.43
CA ALA A 267 -10.34 -13.42 -12.06
C ALA A 267 -9.50 -14.71 -11.93
N LYS A 268 -9.80 -15.75 -12.72
CA LYS A 268 -9.07 -17.03 -12.66
C LYS A 268 -7.64 -16.83 -13.17
N ALA A 269 -7.49 -16.16 -14.31
CA ALA A 269 -6.20 -15.77 -14.87
C ALA A 269 -5.38 -14.92 -13.88
N ALA A 270 -6.01 -13.92 -13.26
CA ALA A 270 -5.36 -13.05 -12.29
C ALA A 270 -4.78 -13.83 -11.10
N PHE A 271 -5.56 -14.72 -10.48
CA PHE A 271 -5.06 -15.53 -9.36
C PHE A 271 -3.99 -16.54 -9.77
N TYR A 272 -4.11 -17.16 -10.95
CA TYR A 272 -3.08 -18.07 -11.47
C TYR A 272 -1.76 -17.34 -11.71
N ILE A 273 -1.81 -16.17 -12.36
CA ILE A 273 -0.63 -15.32 -12.59
C ILE A 273 -0.01 -14.91 -11.25
N HIS A 274 -0.81 -14.47 -10.28
CA HIS A 274 -0.32 -14.19 -8.93
C HIS A 274 0.35 -15.41 -8.29
N ALA A 275 -0.21 -16.61 -8.45
CA ALA A 275 0.34 -17.84 -7.87
C ALA A 275 1.73 -18.15 -8.43
N VAL A 276 1.88 -18.14 -9.76
CA VAL A 276 3.17 -18.39 -10.43
C VAL A 276 4.19 -17.34 -10.00
N PHE A 277 3.89 -16.04 -10.11
CA PHE A 277 4.84 -14.99 -9.76
C PHE A 277 5.21 -15.00 -8.27
N ALA A 278 4.26 -15.22 -7.36
CA ALA A 278 4.55 -15.27 -5.94
C ALA A 278 5.50 -16.42 -5.61
N LEU A 279 5.19 -17.64 -6.08
CA LEU A 279 5.97 -18.85 -5.77
C LEU A 279 7.31 -18.91 -6.51
N TRP A 280 7.41 -18.23 -7.67
CA TRP A 280 8.67 -18.02 -8.39
C TRP A 280 9.69 -17.20 -7.58
N HIS A 281 9.23 -16.32 -6.70
CA HIS A 281 10.08 -15.63 -5.74
C HIS A 281 10.37 -16.53 -4.52
N ASP A 282 11.64 -16.61 -4.16
CA ASP A 282 12.15 -17.30 -2.96
C ASP A 282 11.93 -16.47 -1.68
N ARG A 283 11.77 -15.15 -1.83
CA ARG A 283 11.54 -14.21 -0.73
C ARG A 283 10.42 -13.23 -1.04
N ILE A 284 9.56 -13.01 -0.06
CA ILE A 284 8.48 -12.03 -0.09
C ILE A 284 8.63 -11.10 1.12
N GLY A 285 8.54 -9.79 0.88
CA GLY A 285 8.78 -8.75 1.87
C GLY A 285 7.60 -8.45 2.77
N ASP A 286 6.38 -8.58 2.25
CA ASP A 286 5.13 -8.67 3.01
C ASP A 286 4.03 -9.28 2.15
N VAL A 287 2.98 -9.79 2.80
CA VAL A 287 1.74 -10.21 2.14
C VAL A 287 0.67 -9.20 2.51
N SER A 288 0.16 -8.49 1.52
CA SER A 288 -0.84 -7.45 1.66
C SER A 288 -2.14 -7.90 0.98
N ALA A 289 -3.05 -8.46 1.76
CA ALA A 289 -4.37 -8.87 1.29
C ALA A 289 -5.44 -8.13 2.09
N PHE A 290 -5.91 -6.98 1.60
CA PHE A 290 -6.91 -6.16 2.31
C PHE A 290 -8.11 -6.98 2.79
N TYR A 291 -8.55 -7.97 2.01
CA TYR A 291 -9.64 -8.87 2.35
C TYR A 291 -9.16 -10.32 2.46
N PRO A 292 -9.51 -11.04 3.55
CA PRO A 292 -9.23 -12.47 3.68
C PRO A 292 -9.80 -13.34 2.57
N THR A 293 -10.93 -12.92 1.99
CA THR A 293 -11.58 -13.63 0.89
C THR A 293 -10.68 -13.70 -0.34
N THR A 294 -10.02 -12.60 -0.70
CA THR A 294 -9.06 -12.56 -1.81
C THR A 294 -7.89 -13.52 -1.58
N LEU A 295 -7.36 -13.57 -0.35
CA LEU A 295 -6.27 -14.49 -0.03
C LEU A 295 -6.74 -15.95 -0.01
N SER A 296 -7.98 -16.21 0.40
CA SER A 296 -8.57 -17.55 0.37
C SER A 296 -8.74 -18.05 -1.06
N THR A 297 -9.20 -17.19 -1.98
CA THR A 297 -9.30 -17.52 -3.40
C THR A 297 -7.92 -17.77 -4.03
N PHE A 298 -6.91 -16.99 -3.65
CA PHE A 298 -5.53 -17.22 -4.08
C PHE A 298 -5.04 -18.62 -3.66
N ILE A 299 -5.22 -19.00 -2.40
CA ILE A 299 -4.81 -20.32 -1.90
C ILE A 299 -5.54 -21.45 -2.62
N ARG A 300 -6.86 -21.32 -2.83
CA ARG A 300 -7.64 -22.30 -3.59
C ARG A 300 -7.09 -22.45 -5.01
N CYS A 301 -6.80 -21.34 -5.68
CA CYS A 301 -6.18 -21.36 -7.01
C CYS A 301 -4.84 -22.10 -7.02
N VAL A 302 -4.00 -21.92 -5.99
CA VAL A 302 -2.73 -22.64 -5.84
C VAL A 302 -2.97 -24.15 -5.66
N ILE A 303 -3.92 -24.56 -4.82
CA ILE A 303 -4.27 -25.98 -4.60
C ILE A 303 -4.78 -26.60 -5.91
N ASP A 304 -5.77 -25.97 -6.54
CA ASP A 304 -6.43 -26.48 -7.75
C ASP A 304 -5.49 -26.57 -8.97
N ASN A 305 -4.36 -25.86 -8.93
CA ASN A 305 -3.41 -25.78 -10.04
C ASN A 305 -1.96 -26.11 -9.64
N TRP A 306 -1.75 -26.83 -8.53
CA TRP A 306 -0.42 -27.02 -7.94
C TRP A 306 0.63 -27.46 -8.96
N ASP A 307 0.38 -28.55 -9.67
CA ASP A 307 1.33 -29.10 -10.65
C ASP A 307 1.59 -28.14 -11.82
N SER A 308 0.54 -27.47 -12.32
CA SER A 308 0.68 -26.50 -13.42
C SER A 308 1.49 -25.28 -13.00
N VAL A 309 1.22 -24.74 -11.80
CA VAL A 309 1.96 -23.61 -11.24
C VAL A 309 3.44 -23.97 -11.07
N LEU A 310 3.76 -25.14 -10.52
CA LEU A 310 5.15 -25.56 -10.36
C LEU A 310 5.83 -25.87 -11.70
N SER A 311 5.10 -26.43 -12.67
CA SER A 311 5.62 -26.64 -14.03
C SER A 311 5.97 -25.33 -14.73
N ASP A 312 5.13 -24.30 -14.55
CA ASP A 312 5.36 -22.97 -15.12
C ASP A 312 6.57 -22.27 -14.47
N ILE A 313 6.77 -22.45 -13.16
CA ILE A 313 7.96 -21.97 -12.43
C ILE A 313 9.22 -22.69 -12.94
N GLU A 314 9.14 -24.01 -13.12
CA GLU A 314 10.23 -24.85 -13.61
C GLU A 314 10.66 -24.45 -15.03
N ARG A 315 9.69 -24.23 -15.93
CA ARG A 315 9.93 -23.79 -17.31
C ARG A 315 10.21 -22.30 -17.46
N GLY A 316 9.85 -21.49 -16.46
CA GLY A 316 9.99 -20.03 -16.50
C GLY A 316 9.01 -19.34 -17.44
N ARG A 317 7.80 -19.88 -17.64
CA ARG A 317 6.76 -19.28 -18.49
C ARG A 317 5.37 -19.76 -18.08
N LEU A 318 4.38 -18.89 -18.23
CA LEU A 318 2.97 -19.16 -18.00
C LEU A 318 2.39 -20.08 -19.10
N SER A 319 1.57 -21.04 -18.69
CA SER A 319 0.79 -21.91 -19.56
C SER A 319 -0.40 -21.16 -20.18
N ALA A 320 -0.44 -21.05 -21.50
CA ALA A 320 -1.42 -20.25 -22.24
C ALA A 320 -2.87 -20.69 -21.99
N ASP A 321 -3.10 -21.99 -21.88
CA ASP A 321 -4.40 -22.61 -21.60
C ASP A 321 -4.92 -22.29 -20.18
N LYS A 322 -4.02 -22.03 -19.22
CA LYS A 322 -4.38 -21.70 -17.84
C LYS A 322 -4.76 -20.23 -17.66
N VAL A 323 -4.09 -19.35 -18.40
CA VAL A 323 -4.33 -17.91 -18.29
C VAL A 323 -5.38 -17.39 -19.28
N GLY A 324 -5.49 -17.97 -20.48
CA GLY A 324 -6.51 -17.59 -21.46
C GLY A 324 -6.48 -16.12 -21.88
N ILE A 325 -5.28 -15.55 -22.07
CA ILE A 325 -5.06 -14.14 -22.44
C ILE A 325 -4.37 -14.02 -23.81
N GLU A 326 -4.45 -12.84 -24.42
CA GLU A 326 -3.84 -12.53 -25.71
C GLU A 326 -2.33 -12.87 -25.76
N PRO A 327 -1.81 -13.43 -26.87
CA PRO A 327 -0.41 -13.86 -26.98
C PRO A 327 0.61 -12.76 -26.68
N GLU A 328 0.33 -11.53 -27.10
CA GLU A 328 1.18 -10.36 -26.83
C GLU A 328 1.29 -10.08 -25.33
N LEU A 329 0.17 -10.12 -24.62
CA LEU A 329 0.13 -9.92 -23.17
C LEU A 329 0.81 -11.07 -22.43
N LEU A 330 0.61 -12.31 -22.89
CA LEU A 330 1.29 -13.48 -22.37
C LEU A 330 2.82 -13.37 -22.53
N ALA A 331 3.29 -12.92 -23.69
CA ALA A 331 4.71 -12.68 -23.95
C ALA A 331 5.27 -11.59 -23.03
N ALA A 332 4.53 -10.49 -22.84
CA ALA A 332 4.91 -9.42 -21.92
C ALA A 332 5.06 -9.93 -20.47
N LEU A 333 4.12 -10.72 -19.97
CA LEU A 333 4.23 -11.36 -18.65
C LEU A 333 5.41 -12.34 -18.57
N ASN A 334 5.58 -13.19 -19.58
CA ASN A 334 6.66 -14.18 -19.62
C ASN A 334 8.05 -13.55 -19.67
N SER A 335 8.20 -12.33 -20.17
CA SER A 335 9.48 -11.59 -20.14
C SER A 335 10.02 -11.35 -18.73
N HIS A 336 9.18 -11.46 -17.70
CA HIS A 336 9.54 -11.31 -16.30
C HIS A 336 9.85 -12.64 -15.58
N LEU A 337 9.68 -13.77 -16.25
CA LEU A 337 9.93 -15.09 -15.70
C LEU A 337 11.20 -15.70 -16.30
N SER A 338 11.89 -16.49 -15.49
CA SER A 338 12.99 -17.33 -15.95
C SER A 338 12.91 -18.72 -15.30
N PRO A 339 13.46 -19.78 -15.92
CA PRO A 339 13.37 -21.14 -15.38
C PRO A 339 13.93 -21.24 -13.96
N LYS A 340 13.16 -21.81 -13.03
CA LYS A 340 13.58 -22.07 -11.65
C LYS A 340 13.21 -23.50 -11.18
N PRO A 341 13.78 -24.56 -11.79
CA PRO A 341 13.51 -25.95 -11.41
C PRO A 341 13.82 -26.22 -9.93
N ALA A 342 14.90 -25.67 -9.38
CA ALA A 342 15.26 -25.84 -7.97
C ALA A 342 14.19 -25.28 -7.01
N ARG A 343 13.53 -24.16 -7.37
CA ARG A 343 12.44 -23.59 -6.58
C ARG A 343 11.19 -24.48 -6.64
N ALA A 344 10.84 -24.99 -7.82
CA ALA A 344 9.74 -25.93 -7.97
C ALA A 344 9.98 -27.20 -7.16
N ALA A 345 11.18 -27.78 -7.24
CA ALA A 345 11.57 -28.96 -6.46
C ALA A 345 11.51 -28.71 -4.94
N GLN A 346 11.98 -27.55 -4.48
CA GLN A 346 11.87 -27.15 -3.07
C GLN A 346 10.40 -27.10 -2.61
N LEU A 347 9.51 -26.53 -3.42
CA LEU A 347 8.08 -26.44 -3.09
C LEU A 347 7.42 -27.83 -3.06
N ARG A 348 7.75 -28.73 -4.00
CA ARG A 348 7.31 -30.14 -3.95
C ARG A 348 7.82 -30.84 -2.69
N ALA A 349 9.06 -30.62 -2.29
CA ALA A 349 9.62 -31.21 -1.07
C ALA A 349 8.90 -30.72 0.20
N LEU A 350 8.40 -29.47 0.21
CA LEU A 350 7.69 -28.89 1.35
C LEU A 350 6.22 -29.31 1.46
N PHE A 351 5.55 -29.55 0.33
CA PHE A 351 4.09 -29.71 0.26
C PHE A 351 3.61 -30.95 -0.49
N GLY A 352 4.51 -31.78 -1.00
CA GLY A 352 4.18 -32.97 -1.78
C GLY A 352 3.37 -32.65 -3.04
N ASP A 353 2.20 -33.27 -3.13
CA ASP A 353 1.21 -33.11 -4.21
C ASP A 353 0.38 -31.83 -4.11
N GLY A 354 0.62 -31.00 -3.09
CA GLY A 354 -0.07 -29.72 -2.90
C GLY A 354 -1.48 -29.81 -2.33
N GLN A 355 -1.95 -31.00 -1.94
CA GLN A 355 -3.28 -31.17 -1.33
C GLN A 355 -3.34 -30.62 0.10
N ASP A 356 -2.23 -30.68 0.84
CA ASP A 356 -2.13 -30.06 2.17
C ASP A 356 -1.11 -28.91 2.22
N LEU A 357 -1.61 -27.68 2.12
CA LEU A 357 -0.80 -26.47 2.26
C LEU A 357 -0.80 -25.93 3.71
N SER A 358 -0.85 -26.79 4.73
CA SER A 358 -0.74 -26.36 6.13
C SER A 358 0.56 -25.58 6.39
N GLY A 359 0.44 -24.37 6.92
CA GLY A 359 1.55 -23.45 7.11
C GLY A 359 2.16 -22.91 5.81
N PHE A 360 1.40 -22.91 4.70
CA PHE A 360 1.83 -22.47 3.38
C PHE A 360 2.76 -21.25 3.38
N PHE A 361 2.29 -20.11 3.92
CA PHE A 361 3.06 -18.87 3.84
C PHE A 361 4.35 -18.94 4.65
N GLU A 362 4.31 -19.55 5.83
CA GLU A 362 5.45 -19.71 6.72
C GLU A 362 6.52 -20.62 6.11
N LYS A 363 6.11 -21.74 5.51
CA LYS A 363 7.02 -22.73 4.91
C LYS A 363 7.56 -22.26 3.56
N ALA A 364 6.70 -21.70 2.70
CA ALA A 364 7.11 -21.27 1.36
C ALA A 364 8.05 -20.05 1.40
N TRP A 365 7.87 -19.17 2.41
CA TRP A 365 8.68 -17.97 2.60
C TRP A 365 8.95 -17.72 4.10
N PRO A 366 9.99 -18.36 4.68
CA PRO A 366 10.30 -18.27 6.12
C PRO A 366 10.59 -16.85 6.63
N ASP A 367 11.06 -15.98 5.74
CA ASP A 367 11.42 -14.58 6.03
C ASP A 367 10.21 -13.60 6.00
N ILE A 368 8.97 -14.06 5.75
CA ILE A 368 7.81 -13.17 5.74
C ILE A 368 7.63 -12.54 7.14
N PRO A 369 7.56 -11.21 7.24
CA PRO A 369 7.42 -10.54 8.53
C PRO A 369 6.03 -10.69 9.15
N CYS A 370 4.98 -10.53 8.33
CA CYS A 370 3.60 -10.42 8.77
C CYS A 370 2.68 -10.42 7.54
N VAL A 371 1.43 -10.86 7.72
CA VAL A 371 0.36 -10.76 6.71
C VAL A 371 -0.61 -9.65 7.10
N MET A 372 -0.77 -8.64 6.25
CA MET A 372 -1.69 -7.54 6.46
C MET A 372 -3.06 -7.86 5.84
N LEU A 373 -4.10 -7.97 6.67
CA LEU A 373 -5.47 -8.33 6.25
C LEU A 373 -6.55 -7.87 7.24
N ALA A 374 -7.77 -7.63 6.76
CA ALA A 374 -8.91 -7.31 7.63
C ALA A 374 -9.32 -8.50 8.51
N ARG A 375 -9.44 -8.29 9.84
CA ARG A 375 -9.74 -9.37 10.81
C ARG A 375 -11.08 -9.24 11.52
N SER A 376 -11.78 -8.13 11.35
CA SER A 376 -13.00 -7.80 12.09
C SER A 376 -14.27 -7.96 11.25
N GLY A 377 -15.43 -7.90 11.92
CA GLY A 377 -16.73 -7.99 11.27
C GLY A 377 -16.95 -9.32 10.54
N SER A 378 -17.58 -9.26 9.37
CA SER A 378 -17.89 -10.43 8.55
C SER A 378 -16.67 -11.21 8.06
N PHE A 379 -15.47 -10.64 8.16
CA PHE A 379 -14.23 -11.30 7.72
C PHE A 379 -13.67 -12.32 8.72
N GLN A 380 -14.20 -12.40 9.95
CA GLN A 380 -13.71 -13.36 10.96
C GLN A 380 -13.79 -14.81 10.50
N SER A 381 -14.86 -15.20 9.79
CA SER A 381 -15.05 -16.56 9.27
C SER A 381 -13.99 -16.92 8.23
N SER A 382 -13.76 -16.03 7.27
CA SER A 382 -12.72 -16.20 6.24
C SER A 382 -11.32 -16.20 6.85
N TYR A 383 -11.07 -15.37 7.86
CA TYR A 383 -9.80 -15.37 8.59
C TYR A 383 -9.54 -16.70 9.33
N ARG A 384 -10.57 -17.30 9.97
CA ARG A 384 -10.43 -18.62 10.62
C ARG A 384 -10.02 -19.70 9.62
N TYR A 385 -10.59 -19.71 8.41
CA TYR A 385 -10.19 -20.62 7.34
C TYR A 385 -8.71 -20.44 6.96
N LEU A 386 -8.24 -19.19 6.89
CA LEU A 386 -6.85 -18.89 6.54
C LEU A 386 -5.82 -19.35 7.59
N ARG A 387 -6.20 -19.52 8.86
CA ARG A 387 -5.25 -19.87 9.93
C ARG A 387 -4.44 -21.12 9.63
N LYS A 388 -5.06 -22.14 9.02
CA LYS A 388 -4.38 -23.37 8.60
C LYS A 388 -3.18 -23.07 7.69
N TYR A 389 -3.33 -22.15 6.75
CA TYR A 389 -2.32 -21.81 5.75
C TYR A 389 -1.33 -20.75 6.22
N LEU A 390 -1.75 -19.87 7.13
CA LEU A 390 -0.89 -18.85 7.73
C LEU A 390 0.13 -19.46 8.70
N GLY A 391 -0.17 -20.59 9.33
CA GLY A 391 0.69 -21.18 10.35
C GLY A 391 0.84 -20.25 11.56
N ASN A 392 2.08 -20.04 12.00
CA ASN A 392 2.39 -19.14 13.12
C ASN A 392 2.75 -17.71 12.66
N LEU A 393 2.39 -17.34 11.43
CA LEU A 393 2.61 -15.97 10.96
C LEU A 393 1.70 -14.97 11.70
N PRO A 394 2.26 -13.89 12.26
CA PRO A 394 1.46 -12.83 12.82
C PRO A 394 0.68 -12.13 11.70
N THR A 395 -0.55 -11.72 12.01
CA THR A 395 -1.42 -11.01 11.07
C THR A 395 -1.84 -9.66 11.61
N PHE A 396 -1.70 -8.62 10.78
CA PHE A 396 -1.99 -7.25 11.17
C PHE A 396 -3.27 -6.73 10.51
N GLY A 397 -4.25 -6.35 11.34
CA GLY A 397 -5.43 -5.60 10.89
C GLY A 397 -5.04 -4.18 10.56
N SER A 398 -5.13 -3.79 9.29
CA SER A 398 -4.57 -2.52 8.80
C SER A 398 -5.40 -1.30 9.17
N MET A 399 -6.60 -1.23 8.62
CA MET A 399 -7.37 0.00 8.58
C MET A 399 -8.87 -0.24 8.42
N LEU A 400 -9.66 0.71 8.92
CA LEU A 400 -11.10 0.82 8.72
C LEU A 400 -11.36 1.91 7.67
N SER A 401 -11.89 1.51 6.53
CA SER A 401 -12.16 2.40 5.39
C SER A 401 -13.35 1.90 4.60
N GLY A 402 -14.10 2.83 4.03
CA GLY A 402 -15.14 2.61 3.03
C GLY A 402 -14.83 3.34 1.72
N SER A 403 -15.76 3.28 0.77
CA SER A 403 -15.65 4.06 -0.49
C SER A 403 -15.92 5.54 -0.27
N GLU A 404 -16.68 5.86 0.77
CA GLU A 404 -17.02 7.19 1.26
C GLU A 404 -15.85 7.88 1.98
N GLY A 405 -14.92 7.11 2.54
CA GLY A 405 -13.78 7.68 3.23
C GLY A 405 -13.00 6.74 4.12
N PHE A 406 -11.89 7.29 4.63
CA PHE A 406 -11.02 6.66 5.59
C PHE A 406 -11.49 6.95 7.02
N VAL A 407 -11.64 5.92 7.86
CA VAL A 407 -12.18 6.10 9.23
C VAL A 407 -11.08 5.99 10.28
N GLY A 408 -10.21 4.98 10.21
CA GLY A 408 -9.21 4.78 11.25
C GLY A 408 -8.13 3.76 10.92
N ILE A 409 -7.00 3.87 11.61
CA ILE A 409 -5.89 2.90 11.54
C ILE A 409 -5.81 2.11 12.84
N ASN A 410 -5.29 0.89 12.78
CA ASN A 410 -4.94 0.16 13.98
C ASN A 410 -3.62 0.68 14.57
N ILE A 411 -3.71 1.49 15.63
CA ILE A 411 -2.56 1.99 16.38
C ILE A 411 -2.10 1.05 17.50
N ASN A 412 -2.88 0.00 17.80
CA ASN A 412 -2.55 -0.95 18.84
C ASN A 412 -1.56 -1.98 18.27
N VAL A 413 -0.39 -1.99 18.88
CA VAL A 413 0.74 -2.84 18.51
C VAL A 413 0.92 -3.95 19.55
N LYS A 414 -0.15 -4.25 20.30
CA LYS A 414 -0.27 -5.42 21.18
C LYS A 414 -1.29 -6.36 20.53
N GLU A 415 -1.03 -7.67 20.64
CA GLU A 415 -1.75 -8.75 19.93
C GLU A 415 -3.28 -8.65 19.98
#